data_AF-A0A2D6RT47-F1
#
_entry.id   AF-A0A2D6RT47-F1
#
_cell.length_a   1.000
_cell.length_b   1.000
_cell.length_c   1.000
_cell.angle_alpha   90.00
_cell.angle_beta   90.00
_cell.angle_gamma   90.00
#
_symmetry.space_group_name_H-M   'P 1'
#
loop_
_entity.id
_entity.type
_entity.pdbx_description
1 polymer ?
#
loop_
_entity_poly.entity_id
_entity_poly.type
_entity_poly.pdbx_seq_one_letter_code
_entity_poly.pdbx_strand_id
1 'polypeptide(L)'
;MDERELEDARNSLLAWDEGMTRFAESIVWFQNIEHTLSICICVFSRMDEQIGEIITARMSFKNRVDTLAALLSHYSDKKSMSDDVKELINRLRWAEEERNRLVHSMWELSEENPGQIERTKRAIKKNKHQKEEELYFPADFEELQKLFEGINTDLVYLLSEAYPDFSDNLHY
;
A
#
# COMPACT_ATOMS: atom_id res chain seq x y z
N MET A 1 35.31 -12.25 18.85
CA MET A 1 34.56 -12.13 17.59
C MET A 1 35.52 -12.44 16.47
N ASP A 2 35.30 -13.52 15.75
CA ASP A 2 36.11 -13.84 14.57
C ASP A 2 35.71 -12.95 13.38
N GLU A 3 36.51 -12.96 12.31
CA GLU A 3 36.31 -12.11 11.13
C GLU A 3 34.99 -12.39 10.41
N ARG A 4 34.49 -13.63 10.48
CA ARG A 4 33.20 -14.04 9.91
C ARG A 4 32.04 -13.54 10.75
N GLU A 5 32.12 -13.63 12.08
CA GLU A 5 31.10 -13.08 12.98
C GLU A 5 30.96 -11.55 12.82
N LEU A 6 32.08 -10.85 12.59
CA LEU A 6 32.09 -9.42 12.26
C LEU A 6 31.41 -9.12 10.91
N GLU A 7 31.68 -9.94 9.91
CA GLU A 7 31.09 -9.81 8.57
C GLU A 7 29.58 -10.07 8.58
N ASP A 8 29.15 -11.13 9.26
CA ASP A 8 27.74 -11.48 9.42
C ASP A 8 26.97 -10.36 10.16
N ALA A 9 27.52 -9.87 11.28
CA ALA A 9 26.92 -8.74 12.00
C ALA A 9 26.83 -7.47 11.14
N ARG A 10 27.86 -7.18 10.32
CA ARG A 10 27.84 -6.07 9.37
C ARG A 10 26.73 -6.25 8.33
N ASN A 11 26.58 -7.45 7.77
CA ASN A 11 25.58 -7.73 6.75
C ASN A 11 24.16 -7.66 7.29
N SER A 12 23.93 -8.12 8.53
CA SER A 12 22.64 -7.93 9.22
C SER A 12 22.31 -6.45 9.44
N LEU A 13 23.29 -5.64 9.85
CA LEU A 13 23.11 -4.20 10.03
C LEU A 13 22.82 -3.47 8.71
N LEU A 14 23.52 -3.81 7.63
CA LEU A 14 23.29 -3.23 6.31
C LEU A 14 21.90 -3.58 5.78
N ALA A 15 21.50 -4.85 5.90
CA ALA A 15 20.16 -5.27 5.48
C ALA A 15 19.06 -4.59 6.29
N TRP A 16 19.25 -4.43 7.60
CA TRP A 16 18.34 -3.70 8.46
C TRP A 16 18.18 -2.23 8.02
N ASP A 17 19.27 -1.50 7.83
CA ASP A 17 19.24 -0.09 7.43
C ASP A 17 18.58 0.11 6.06
N GLU A 18 19.00 -0.68 5.07
CA GLU A 18 18.43 -0.62 3.72
C GLU A 18 16.95 -0.99 3.71
N GLY A 19 16.58 -2.12 4.33
CA GLY A 19 15.21 -2.57 4.31
C GLY A 19 14.28 -1.71 5.16
N MET A 20 14.73 -1.07 6.24
CA MET A 20 13.92 -0.07 6.96
C MET A 20 13.70 1.21 6.15
N THR A 21 14.71 1.63 5.37
CA THR A 21 14.55 2.73 4.41
C THR A 21 13.46 2.37 3.38
N ARG A 22 13.56 1.19 2.77
CA ARG A 22 12.58 0.73 1.76
C ARG A 22 11.20 0.43 2.36
N PHE A 23 11.13 0.00 3.61
CA PHE A 23 9.88 -0.13 4.36
C PHE A 23 9.19 1.24 4.46
N ALA A 24 9.92 2.28 4.89
CA ALA A 24 9.36 3.62 5.03
C ALA A 24 8.87 4.17 3.69
N GLU A 25 9.65 3.98 2.62
CA GLU A 25 9.24 4.34 1.25
C GLU A 25 7.97 3.61 0.81
N SER A 26 7.80 2.32 1.17
CA SER A 26 6.57 1.57 0.87
C SER A 26 5.33 2.21 1.52
N ILE A 27 5.49 2.76 2.73
CA ILE A 27 4.40 3.47 3.40
C ILE A 27 4.08 4.78 2.68
N VAL A 28 5.08 5.52 2.19
CA VAL A 28 4.86 6.74 1.41
C VAL A 28 4.14 6.43 0.09
N TRP A 29 4.53 5.37 -0.60
CA TRP A 29 3.82 4.92 -1.81
C TRP A 29 2.37 4.56 -1.54
N PHE A 30 2.08 3.88 -0.42
CA PHE A 30 0.69 3.62 -0.02
C PHE A 30 -0.08 4.92 0.27
N GLN A 31 0.55 5.92 0.87
CA GLN A 31 -0.09 7.22 1.11
C GLN A 31 -0.48 7.92 -0.20
N ASN A 32 0.34 7.78 -1.26
CA ASN A 32 0.00 8.29 -2.59
C ASN A 32 -1.27 7.61 -3.13
N ILE A 33 -1.40 6.29 -2.99
CA ILE A 33 -2.65 5.57 -3.35
C ILE A 33 -3.85 6.15 -2.59
N GLU A 34 -3.72 6.35 -1.28
CA GLU A 34 -4.79 6.89 -0.43
C GLU A 34 -5.21 8.32 -0.85
N HIS A 35 -4.23 9.14 -1.20
CA HIS A 35 -4.46 10.49 -1.70
C HIS A 35 -5.17 10.48 -3.06
N THR A 36 -4.63 9.77 -4.06
CA THR A 36 -5.22 9.67 -5.40
C THR A 36 -6.61 9.05 -5.35
N LEU A 37 -6.84 8.04 -4.50
CA LEU A 37 -8.16 7.45 -4.28
C LEU A 37 -9.16 8.50 -3.75
N SER A 38 -8.73 9.39 -2.87
CA SER A 38 -9.58 10.48 -2.37
C SER A 38 -9.95 11.45 -3.48
N ILE A 39 -8.99 11.81 -4.35
CA ILE A 39 -9.24 12.61 -5.55
C ILE A 39 -10.26 11.93 -6.47
N CYS A 40 -10.11 10.63 -6.75
CA CYS A 40 -11.09 9.87 -7.52
C CYS A 40 -12.50 10.01 -6.93
N ILE A 41 -12.65 9.85 -5.61
CA ILE A 41 -13.96 10.00 -4.96
C ILE A 41 -14.52 11.41 -5.18
N CYS A 42 -13.73 12.46 -4.95
CA CYS A 42 -14.17 13.85 -5.14
C CYS A 42 -14.65 14.09 -6.58
N VAL A 43 -13.85 13.65 -7.56
CA VAL A 43 -14.11 13.79 -8.99
C VAL A 43 -15.37 13.05 -9.41
N PHE A 44 -15.47 11.75 -9.11
CA PHE A 44 -16.64 10.95 -9.48
C PHE A 44 -17.90 11.37 -8.71
N SER A 45 -17.78 11.89 -7.49
CA SER A 45 -18.95 12.42 -6.78
C SER A 45 -19.36 13.84 -7.19
N ARG A 46 -18.58 14.50 -8.05
CA ARG A 46 -18.76 15.91 -8.46
C ARG A 46 -18.86 16.85 -7.27
N MET A 47 -18.15 16.54 -6.20
CA MET A 47 -18.09 17.38 -5.02
C MET A 47 -17.13 18.55 -5.26
N ASP A 48 -17.39 19.65 -4.56
CA ASP A 48 -16.36 20.66 -4.34
C ASP A 48 -15.15 20.02 -3.65
N GLU A 49 -13.95 20.43 -4.05
CA GLU A 49 -12.68 19.85 -3.59
C GLU A 49 -12.58 19.87 -2.06
N GLN A 50 -12.85 21.02 -1.44
CA GLN A 50 -12.75 21.19 0.01
C GLN A 50 -13.76 20.30 0.75
N ILE A 51 -14.98 20.18 0.22
CA ILE A 51 -16.00 19.30 0.80
C ILE A 51 -15.58 17.83 0.68
N GLY A 52 -15.05 17.44 -0.49
CA GLY A 52 -14.56 16.10 -0.74
C GLY A 52 -13.40 15.71 0.17
N GLU A 53 -12.43 16.61 0.38
CA GLU A 53 -11.33 16.42 1.34
C GLU A 53 -11.85 16.23 2.78
N ILE A 54 -12.79 17.06 3.24
CA ILE A 54 -13.38 16.94 4.58
C ILE A 54 -14.01 15.57 4.78
N ILE A 55 -14.76 15.09 3.79
CA ILE A 55 -15.44 13.79 3.84
C ILE A 55 -14.41 12.66 3.82
N THR A 56 -13.52 12.65 2.82
CA THR A 56 -12.55 11.57 2.62
C THR A 56 -11.53 11.51 3.76
N ALA A 57 -11.14 12.62 4.38
CA ALA A 57 -10.25 12.63 5.55
C ALA A 57 -10.83 11.89 6.77
N ARG A 58 -12.15 11.68 6.83
CA ARG A 58 -12.84 10.96 7.92
C ARG A 58 -13.05 9.48 7.63
N MET A 59 -12.72 9.03 6.43
CA MET A 59 -12.94 7.66 6.00
C MET A 59 -11.72 6.78 6.31
N SER A 60 -11.97 5.50 6.63
CA SER A 60 -10.92 4.49 6.52
C SER A 60 -10.59 4.23 5.06
N PHE A 61 -9.42 3.68 4.77
CA PHE A 61 -9.03 3.29 3.42
C PHE A 61 -10.05 2.33 2.80
N LYS A 62 -10.42 1.25 3.51
CA LYS A 62 -11.54 0.38 3.12
C LYS A 62 -12.80 1.13 2.67
N ASN A 63 -13.26 2.09 3.48
CA ASN A 63 -14.47 2.85 3.15
C ASN A 63 -14.28 3.70 1.90
N ARG A 64 -13.08 4.24 1.66
CA ARG A 64 -12.77 4.96 0.40
C ARG A 64 -12.89 4.03 -0.81
N VAL A 65 -12.30 2.84 -0.73
CA VAL A 65 -12.39 1.83 -1.80
C VAL A 65 -13.85 1.45 -2.09
N ASP A 66 -14.62 1.17 -1.04
CA ASP A 66 -16.04 0.79 -1.18
C ASP A 66 -16.89 1.96 -1.76
N THR A 67 -16.60 3.20 -1.37
CA THR A 67 -17.24 4.40 -1.94
C THR A 67 -16.90 4.59 -3.40
N LEU A 68 -15.62 4.47 -3.80
CA LEU A 68 -15.24 4.56 -5.21
C LEU A 68 -15.93 3.47 -6.05
N ALA A 69 -15.93 2.23 -5.57
CA ALA A 69 -16.60 1.11 -6.25
C ALA A 69 -18.10 1.36 -6.45
N ALA A 70 -18.77 1.93 -5.43
CA ALA A 70 -20.18 2.31 -5.52
C ALA A 70 -20.42 3.44 -6.54
N LEU A 71 -19.55 4.46 -6.57
CA LEU A 71 -19.60 5.54 -7.56
C LEU A 71 -19.44 4.99 -8.99
N LEU A 72 -18.41 4.19 -9.25
CA LEU A 72 -18.16 3.60 -10.57
C LEU A 72 -19.30 2.67 -11.02
N SER A 73 -19.89 1.92 -10.09
CA SER A 73 -21.08 1.10 -10.35
C SER A 73 -22.32 1.93 -10.70
N HIS A 74 -22.43 3.14 -10.14
CA HIS A 74 -23.51 4.06 -10.47
C HIS A 74 -23.36 4.64 -11.89
N TYR A 75 -22.13 5.03 -12.27
CA TYR A 75 -21.84 5.60 -13.59
C TYR A 75 -21.92 4.61 -14.76
N SER A 76 -21.79 3.31 -14.49
CA SER A 76 -21.85 2.27 -15.52
C SER A 76 -23.28 1.96 -16.02
N ASP A 77 -24.27 2.81 -15.73
CA ASP A 77 -25.67 2.69 -16.19
C ASP A 77 -26.28 1.29 -15.97
N LYS A 78 -25.97 0.67 -14.83
CA LYS A 78 -26.39 -0.71 -14.47
C LYS A 78 -25.86 -1.82 -15.40
N LYS A 79 -24.97 -1.53 -16.33
CA LYS A 79 -24.11 -2.57 -16.93
C LYS A 79 -23.13 -3.05 -15.87
N SER A 80 -22.71 -4.31 -15.95
CA SER A 80 -21.69 -4.81 -15.05
C SER A 80 -20.42 -3.96 -15.18
N MET A 81 -19.86 -3.56 -14.04
CA MET A 81 -18.52 -2.97 -13.96
C MET A 81 -17.53 -3.77 -14.81
N SER A 82 -16.66 -3.09 -15.56
CA SER A 82 -15.64 -3.77 -16.37
C SER A 82 -14.72 -4.59 -15.48
N ASP A 83 -14.14 -5.66 -16.04
CA ASP A 83 -13.26 -6.54 -15.29
C ASP A 83 -11.99 -5.80 -14.84
N ASP A 84 -11.50 -4.84 -15.62
CA ASP A 84 -10.37 -3.98 -15.24
C ASP A 84 -10.65 -3.16 -13.98
N VAL A 85 -11.86 -2.58 -13.85
CA VAL A 85 -12.23 -1.83 -12.64
C VAL A 85 -12.39 -2.77 -11.45
N LYS A 86 -12.96 -3.97 -11.64
CA LYS A 86 -13.02 -4.97 -10.55
C LYS A 86 -11.63 -5.34 -10.07
N GLU A 87 -10.70 -5.53 -10.99
CA GLU A 87 -9.32 -5.87 -10.68
C GLU A 87 -8.63 -4.73 -9.92
N LEU A 88 -8.80 -3.48 -10.34
CA LEU A 88 -8.30 -2.32 -9.61
C LEU A 88 -8.84 -2.26 -8.18
N ILE A 89 -10.15 -2.46 -7.98
CA ILE A 89 -10.77 -2.51 -6.65
C ILE A 89 -10.18 -3.64 -5.79
N ASN A 90 -9.93 -4.82 -6.37
CA ASN A 90 -9.29 -5.93 -5.66
C ASN A 90 -7.85 -5.59 -5.26
N ARG A 91 -7.08 -4.98 -6.16
CA ARG A 91 -5.70 -4.57 -5.90
C ARG A 91 -5.61 -3.49 -4.82
N LEU A 92 -6.57 -2.56 -4.76
CA LEU A 92 -6.65 -1.58 -3.67
C LEU A 92 -6.86 -2.27 -2.31
N ARG A 93 -7.77 -3.25 -2.24
CA ARG A 93 -8.00 -4.04 -1.01
C ARG A 93 -6.77 -4.84 -0.61
N TRP A 94 -6.12 -5.47 -1.58
CA TRP A 94 -4.85 -6.17 -1.36
C TRP A 94 -3.77 -5.20 -0.83
N ALA A 95 -3.65 -4.00 -1.37
CA ALA A 95 -2.69 -3.01 -0.89
C ALA A 95 -2.95 -2.59 0.56
N GLU A 96 -4.21 -2.46 0.97
CA GLU A 96 -4.59 -2.21 2.37
C GLU A 96 -4.14 -3.36 3.28
N GLU A 97 -4.35 -4.61 2.84
CA GLU A 97 -3.91 -5.80 3.57
C GLU A 97 -2.40 -5.85 3.72
N GLU A 98 -1.63 -5.59 2.65
CA GLU A 98 -0.17 -5.55 2.70
C GLU A 98 0.34 -4.43 3.59
N ARG A 99 -0.20 -3.21 3.47
CA ARG A 99 0.20 -2.10 4.34
C ARG A 99 -0.08 -2.44 5.80
N ASN A 100 -1.25 -3.01 6.10
CA ASN A 100 -1.59 -3.43 7.46
C ASN A 100 -0.64 -4.52 7.96
N ARG A 101 -0.28 -5.48 7.11
CA ARG A 101 0.71 -6.51 7.41
C ARG A 101 2.07 -5.90 7.75
N LEU A 102 2.51 -4.90 7.00
CA LEU A 102 3.76 -4.18 7.26
C LEU A 102 3.73 -3.44 8.60
N VAL A 103 2.75 -2.55 8.81
CA VAL A 103 2.75 -1.62 9.96
C VAL A 103 2.34 -2.26 11.29
N HIS A 104 1.65 -3.40 11.25
CA HIS A 104 1.21 -4.11 12.47
C HIS A 104 2.10 -5.30 12.83
N SER A 105 3.31 -5.36 12.29
CA SER A 105 4.30 -6.38 12.62
C SER A 105 5.46 -5.80 13.40
N MET A 106 6.14 -6.67 14.15
CA MET A 106 7.41 -6.34 14.78
C MET A 106 8.52 -6.67 13.78
N TRP A 107 9.44 -5.74 13.58
CA TRP A 107 10.58 -5.89 12.67
C TRP A 107 11.87 -5.80 13.47
N GLU A 108 12.77 -6.75 13.23
CA GLU A 108 14.05 -6.84 13.92
C GLU A 108 15.15 -7.21 12.92
N LEU A 109 16.39 -6.82 13.22
CA LEU A 109 17.54 -7.33 12.47
C LEU A 109 17.65 -8.83 12.70
N SER A 110 18.00 -9.58 11.67
CA SER A 110 18.19 -11.03 11.78
C SER A 110 19.66 -11.35 12.07
N GLU A 111 19.95 -11.87 13.26
CA GLU A 111 21.30 -12.38 13.59
C GLU A 111 21.60 -13.73 12.93
N GLU A 112 20.57 -14.57 12.76
CA GLU A 112 20.70 -15.92 12.20
C GLU A 112 20.77 -15.95 10.67
N ASN A 113 20.23 -14.92 10.01
CA ASN A 113 20.18 -14.81 8.55
C ASN A 113 20.73 -13.45 8.11
N PRO A 114 22.07 -13.31 8.02
CA PRO A 114 22.71 -12.09 7.53
C PRO A 114 22.23 -11.73 6.13
N GLY A 115 21.90 -10.46 5.90
CA GLY A 115 21.33 -9.99 4.64
C GLY A 115 19.79 -9.94 4.61
N GLN A 116 19.13 -10.41 5.68
CA GLN A 116 17.67 -10.40 5.79
C GLN A 116 17.19 -9.66 7.05
N ILE A 117 15.91 -9.30 7.03
CA ILE A 117 15.18 -8.70 8.15
C ILE A 117 14.12 -9.71 8.62
N GLU A 118 13.98 -9.83 9.94
CA GLU A 118 12.95 -10.69 10.52
C GLU A 118 11.68 -9.88 10.78
N ARG A 119 10.56 -10.44 10.34
CA ARG A 119 9.22 -9.98 10.67
C ARG A 119 8.58 -10.98 11.63
N THR A 120 8.17 -10.52 12.79
CA THR A 120 7.37 -11.30 13.73
C THR A 120 5.94 -10.76 13.79
N LYS A 121 4.96 -11.66 13.57
CA LYS A 121 3.54 -11.42 13.88
C LYS A 121 3.15 -12.22 15.12
N ARG A 122 2.52 -11.52 16.08
CA ARG A 122 2.01 -12.12 17.31
C ARG A 122 0.49 -12.06 17.30
N ALA A 123 -0.16 -13.18 17.56
CA ALA A 123 -1.62 -13.26 17.62
C ALA A 123 -2.09 -14.11 18.81
N ILE A 124 -3.29 -13.83 19.31
CA ILE A 124 -4.00 -14.71 20.25
C ILE A 124 -5.16 -15.34 19.50
N LYS A 125 -5.15 -16.67 19.37
CA LYS A 125 -6.21 -17.43 18.71
C LYS A 125 -6.70 -18.54 19.64
N LYS A 126 -8.01 -18.56 19.94
CA LYS A 126 -8.61 -19.53 20.88
C LYS A 126 -7.88 -19.58 22.23
N ASN A 127 -7.54 -18.42 22.80
CA ASN A 127 -6.77 -18.26 24.05
C ASN A 127 -5.36 -18.87 24.03
N LYS A 128 -4.78 -19.10 22.84
CA LYS A 128 -3.40 -19.55 22.68
C LYS A 128 -2.58 -18.50 21.95
N HIS A 129 -1.34 -18.30 22.40
CA HIS A 129 -0.37 -17.47 21.72
C HIS A 129 0.10 -18.16 20.43
N GLN A 130 0.12 -17.41 19.34
CA GLN A 130 0.68 -17.81 18.05
C GLN A 130 1.74 -16.78 17.65
N LYS A 131 2.90 -17.28 17.24
CA LYS A 131 4.00 -16.51 16.63
C LYS A 131 4.17 -17.01 15.21
N GLU A 132 4.17 -16.09 14.25
CA GLU A 132 4.53 -16.33 12.85
C GLU A 132 5.77 -15.48 12.57
N GLU A 133 6.82 -16.10 12.03
CA GLU A 133 8.10 -15.48 11.69
C GLU A 133 8.31 -15.59 10.18
N GLU A 134 8.72 -14.50 9.56
CA GLU A 134 9.00 -14.41 8.13
C GLU A 134 10.32 -13.64 7.93
N LEU A 135 11.10 -14.05 6.93
CA LEU A 135 12.35 -13.41 6.56
C LEU A 135 12.16 -12.63 5.26
N TYR A 136 12.75 -11.43 5.22
CA TYR A 136 12.65 -10.51 4.11
C TYR A 136 14.03 -10.06 3.66
N PHE A 137 14.23 -9.99 2.35
CA PHE A 137 15.30 -9.19 1.77
C PHE A 137 14.84 -7.74 1.61
N PRO A 138 15.76 -6.76 1.64
CA PRO A 138 15.45 -5.38 1.25
C PRO A 138 14.73 -5.28 -0.12
N ALA A 139 15.06 -6.15 -1.07
CA ALA A 139 14.45 -6.21 -2.40
C ALA A 139 12.94 -6.54 -2.38
N ASP A 140 12.45 -7.28 -1.37
CA ASP A 140 11.02 -7.62 -1.28
C ASP A 140 10.16 -6.36 -1.07
N PHE A 141 10.70 -5.35 -0.38
CA PHE A 141 10.05 -4.04 -0.25
C PHE A 141 10.07 -3.29 -1.57
N GLU A 142 11.12 -3.40 -2.38
CA GLU A 142 11.18 -2.76 -3.70
C GLU A 142 10.10 -3.30 -4.65
N GLU A 143 9.88 -4.62 -4.63
CA GLU A 143 8.81 -5.24 -5.41
C GLU A 143 7.44 -4.74 -4.96
N LEU A 144 7.23 -4.62 -3.64
CA LEU A 144 6.01 -4.07 -3.08
C LEU A 144 5.79 -2.60 -3.48
N GLN A 145 6.84 -1.77 -3.45
CA GLN A 145 6.79 -0.38 -3.90
C GLN A 145 6.33 -0.28 -5.36
N LYS A 146 6.86 -1.12 -6.26
CA LYS A 146 6.44 -1.17 -7.67
C LYS A 146 4.97 -1.57 -7.83
N LEU A 147 4.49 -2.49 -7.00
CA LEU A 147 3.07 -2.87 -7.00
C LEU A 147 2.18 -1.71 -6.54
N PHE A 148 2.59 -0.96 -5.53
CA PHE A 148 1.89 0.23 -5.07
C PHE A 148 1.90 1.36 -6.10
N GLU A 149 3.06 1.62 -6.71
CA GLU A 149 3.19 2.58 -7.81
C GLU A 149 2.23 2.23 -8.95
N GLY A 150 2.21 0.97 -9.39
CA GLY A 150 1.30 0.52 -10.45
C GLY A 150 -0.18 0.72 -10.11
N ILE A 151 -0.59 0.49 -8.85
CA ILE A 151 -1.98 0.77 -8.41
C ILE A 151 -2.27 2.28 -8.50
N ASN A 152 -1.32 3.12 -8.09
CA ASN A 152 -1.47 4.57 -8.18
C ASN A 152 -1.58 5.03 -9.64
N THR A 153 -0.75 4.48 -10.53
CA THR A 153 -0.82 4.74 -11.99
C THR A 153 -2.20 4.40 -12.55
N ASP A 154 -2.78 3.26 -12.17
CA ASP A 154 -4.11 2.86 -12.64
C ASP A 154 -5.22 3.78 -12.12
N LEU A 155 -5.10 4.30 -10.89
CA LEU A 155 -6.00 5.32 -10.37
C LEU A 155 -5.89 6.65 -11.15
N VAL A 156 -4.68 7.07 -11.47
CA VAL A 156 -4.45 8.27 -12.31
C VAL A 156 -5.01 8.07 -13.71
N TYR A 157 -4.83 6.88 -14.30
CA TYR A 157 -5.40 6.55 -15.59
C TYR A 157 -6.94 6.62 -15.55
N LEU A 158 -7.56 6.04 -14.51
CA LEU A 158 -9.01 6.12 -14.28
C LEU A 158 -9.51 7.58 -14.21
N LEU A 159 -8.75 8.48 -13.58
CA LEU A 159 -9.06 9.91 -13.55
C LEU A 159 -8.99 10.55 -14.94
N SER A 160 -7.94 10.24 -15.72
CA SER A 160 -7.78 10.80 -17.06
C SER A 160 -8.87 10.36 -18.04
N GLU A 161 -9.36 9.12 -17.92
CA GLU A 161 -10.48 8.62 -18.73
C GLU A 161 -11.81 9.33 -18.37
N ALA A 162 -11.99 9.68 -17.10
CA ALA A 162 -13.17 10.40 -16.66
C ALA A 162 -13.13 11.91 -16.99
N TYR A 163 -11.92 12.49 -17.01
CA TYR A 163 -11.67 13.91 -17.27
C TYR A 163 -10.38 14.07 -18.10
N PRO A 164 -10.48 14.15 -19.44
CA PRO A 164 -9.31 14.27 -20.32
C PRO A 164 -8.43 15.49 -20.03
N ASP A 165 -9.02 16.58 -19.52
CA ASP A 165 -8.31 17.82 -19.17
C ASP A 165 -7.58 17.73 -17.80
N PHE A 166 -7.69 16.61 -17.08
CA PHE A 166 -7.07 16.42 -15.76
C PHE A 166 -5.57 16.09 -15.86
N SER A 167 -5.12 15.43 -16.94
CA SER A 167 -3.71 15.08 -17.14
C SER A 167 -2.79 16.30 -17.28
N ASP A 168 -3.33 17.44 -17.73
CA ASP A 168 -2.56 18.67 -17.95
C ASP A 168 -2.25 19.43 -16.63
N ASN A 169 -2.88 19.05 -15.52
CA ASN A 169 -2.74 19.71 -14.21
C ASN A 169 -2.00 18.87 -13.16
N LEU A 170 -1.58 17.65 -13.49
CA LEU A 170 -0.75 16.81 -12.62
C LEU A 170 0.73 17.19 -12.78
N HIS A 171 1.13 18.31 -12.16
CA HIS A 171 2.55 18.59 -11.94
C HIS A 171 3.02 17.82 -10.69
N TYR A 172 3.65 16.66 -10.91
CA TYR A 172 4.58 16.05 -9.96
C TYR A 172 5.99 16.62 -10.16
#